data_AF-A0A9P8AWU0-F1
#
_entry.id   AF-A0A9P8AWU0-F1
#
_cell.length_a   1.000
_cell.length_b   1.000
_cell.length_c   1.000
_cell.angle_alpha   90.00
_cell.angle_beta   90.00
_cell.angle_gamma   90.00
#
_symmetry.space_group_name_H-M   'P 1'
#
loop_
_entity.id
_entity.type
_entity.pdbx_description
1 polymer ?
#
loop_
_entity_poly.entity_id
_entity_poly.type
_entity_poly.pdbx_seq_one_letter_code
_entity_poly.pdbx_strand_id
1 'polypeptide(L)'
;MAVKEDVKKFNGLPRRPRMPSGNFLNEWHFDLRFVHCLQPPLHILFLRISRLTRTRHVSNGSMETYHRRPEFLKLGILIMHSFLVTFEGINHSFCGPGSPSSTVLPPFPIGYKALDPLPLIPDSVLRLVNQDTTALEQGKIIAYAQLRIGCRPCDASKYLGSSAADEEMKTTIASVDDLLKSQPMNVVKTKANGGDAEGALDYGLRLVLLVVISCDRMCSTIRSGLTHGCGCSPNRSLTRQYLMMAAYSSKGSDITKATAHDVLVEWYSVPSPMPQRYLCAATWHANEIVKLFLKRPSPMAFKFAFYVIEPQLNTIPDLAYPCQELLGVMKRRTAEVEKSQS
;
A
#
# COMPACT_ATOMS: atom_id res chain seq x y z
N MET A 1 -27.05 19.22 -5.46
CA MET A 1 -28.50 18.95 -5.45
C MET A 1 -28.90 17.75 -6.32
N ALA A 2 -28.22 17.44 -7.43
CA ALA A 2 -28.55 16.34 -8.35
C ALA A 2 -28.63 14.92 -7.72
N VAL A 3 -27.71 14.58 -6.79
CA VAL A 3 -27.66 13.23 -6.19
C VAL A 3 -28.96 12.84 -5.48
N LYS A 4 -29.67 13.78 -4.85
CA LYS A 4 -30.95 13.49 -4.17
C LYS A 4 -32.06 13.11 -5.15
N GLU A 5 -32.11 13.77 -6.30
CA GLU A 5 -33.07 13.49 -7.38
C GLU A 5 -32.78 12.13 -8.02
N ASP A 6 -31.51 11.80 -8.29
CA ASP A 6 -31.13 10.52 -8.89
C ASP A 6 -31.37 9.33 -7.95
N VAL A 7 -31.06 9.47 -6.67
CA VAL A 7 -31.39 8.46 -5.65
C VAL A 7 -32.91 8.26 -5.55
N LYS A 8 -33.69 9.35 -5.60
CA LYS A 8 -35.16 9.29 -5.57
C LYS A 8 -35.72 8.64 -6.84
N LYS A 9 -35.18 8.95 -8.02
CA LYS A 9 -35.55 8.35 -9.31
C LYS A 9 -35.19 6.87 -9.37
N PHE A 10 -34.01 6.48 -8.88
CA PHE A 10 -33.61 5.08 -8.75
C PHE A 10 -34.53 4.33 -7.78
N ASN A 11 -34.84 4.92 -6.63
CA ASN A 11 -35.78 4.36 -5.65
C ASN A 11 -37.23 4.26 -6.16
N GLY A 12 -37.61 5.08 -7.14
CA GLY A 12 -38.91 5.04 -7.82
C GLY A 12 -39.01 4.06 -9.00
N LEU A 13 -37.92 3.43 -9.45
CA LEU A 13 -37.99 2.43 -10.52
C LEU A 13 -38.91 1.27 -10.11
N PRO A 14 -39.85 0.82 -10.95
CA PRO A 14 -40.80 -0.24 -10.59
C PRO A 14 -40.04 -1.54 -10.27
N ARG A 15 -40.33 -2.10 -9.09
CA ARG A 15 -39.68 -3.33 -8.61
C ARG A 15 -40.74 -4.32 -8.19
N ARG A 16 -40.45 -5.60 -8.39
CA ARG A 16 -41.20 -6.64 -7.69
C ARG A 16 -40.87 -6.50 -6.19
N PRO A 17 -41.87 -6.51 -5.30
CA PRO A 17 -41.65 -6.33 -3.86
C PRO A 17 -40.77 -7.42 -3.27
N ARG A 18 -40.67 -8.56 -3.96
CA ARG A 18 -39.89 -9.72 -3.56
C ARG A 18 -38.96 -10.17 -4.68
N MET A 19 -37.86 -10.80 -4.30
CA MET A 19 -36.94 -11.45 -5.24
C MET A 19 -37.65 -12.59 -6.01
N PRO A 20 -37.12 -13.06 -7.15
CA PRO A 20 -37.75 -14.11 -7.96
C PRO A 20 -38.14 -15.38 -7.20
N SER A 21 -37.44 -15.71 -6.12
CA SER A 21 -37.76 -16.84 -5.24
C SER A 21 -38.98 -16.63 -4.34
N GLY A 22 -39.57 -15.43 -4.28
CA GLY A 22 -40.73 -15.08 -3.44
C GLY A 22 -40.46 -15.03 -1.92
N ASN A 23 -39.27 -15.41 -1.48
CA ASN A 23 -38.96 -15.61 -0.06
C ASN A 23 -38.35 -14.40 0.64
N PHE A 24 -37.90 -13.39 -0.11
CA PHE A 24 -37.18 -12.24 0.43
C PHE A 24 -37.67 -10.95 -0.19
N LEU A 25 -37.70 -9.88 0.59
CA LEU A 25 -37.95 -8.53 0.10
C LEU A 25 -36.80 -8.11 -0.83
N ASN A 26 -37.14 -7.45 -1.93
CA ASN A 26 -36.18 -6.97 -2.91
C ASN A 26 -35.59 -5.62 -2.48
N GLU A 27 -34.90 -5.62 -1.33
CA GLU A 27 -34.28 -4.44 -0.74
C GLU A 27 -32.80 -4.36 -1.11
N TRP A 28 -32.37 -3.15 -1.52
CA TRP A 28 -31.00 -2.87 -1.90
C TRP A 28 -30.34 -2.08 -0.77
N HIS A 29 -29.18 -2.53 -0.33
CA HIS A 29 -28.39 -1.79 0.65
C HIS A 29 -27.16 -1.22 -0.04
N PHE A 30 -27.06 0.11 0.00
CA PHE A 30 -25.87 0.83 -0.42
C PHE A 30 -25.03 1.06 0.83
N ASP A 31 -23.85 0.49 0.87
CA ASP A 31 -22.86 0.77 1.91
C ASP A 31 -21.80 1.68 1.28
N LEU A 32 -21.94 2.99 1.52
CA LEU A 32 -20.99 3.98 1.07
C LEU A 32 -19.89 4.10 2.12
N ARG A 33 -18.73 3.53 1.83
CA ARG A 33 -17.58 3.62 2.73
C ARG A 33 -16.62 4.66 2.23
N PHE A 34 -16.29 5.59 3.12
CA PHE A 34 -15.25 6.58 2.87
C PHE A 34 -13.89 5.96 3.20
N VAL A 35 -13.05 5.81 2.19
CA VAL A 35 -11.75 5.17 2.33
C VAL A 35 -10.66 6.25 2.35
N HIS A 36 -10.29 6.68 3.55
CA HIS A 36 -9.26 7.71 3.79
C HIS A 36 -7.84 7.31 3.29
N CYS A 37 -7.63 6.07 2.86
CA CYS A 37 -6.31 5.57 2.49
C CYS A 37 -5.92 5.78 1.02
N LEU A 38 -6.81 6.33 0.20
CA LEU A 38 -6.50 6.73 -1.17
C LEU A 38 -6.48 8.26 -1.24
N GLN A 39 -5.55 8.86 -1.98
CA GLN A 39 -5.55 10.31 -2.22
C GLN A 39 -5.67 10.58 -3.74
N PRO A 40 -6.72 11.30 -4.19
CA PRO A 40 -7.80 11.87 -3.38
C PRO A 40 -8.66 10.77 -2.70
N PRO A 41 -9.28 11.07 -1.54
CA PRO A 41 -10.12 10.12 -0.82
C PRO A 41 -11.20 9.58 -1.75
N LEU A 42 -11.17 8.26 -1.96
CA LEU A 42 -12.13 7.56 -2.79
C LEU A 42 -13.31 7.11 -1.92
N HIS A 43 -14.51 7.42 -2.41
CA HIS A 43 -15.73 6.82 -1.91
C HIS A 43 -15.90 5.48 -2.61
N ILE A 44 -15.89 4.39 -1.86
CA ILE A 44 -16.19 3.07 -2.42
C ILE A 44 -17.66 2.79 -2.15
N LEU A 45 -18.45 2.70 -3.21
CA LEU A 45 -19.84 2.28 -3.14
C LEU A 45 -19.90 0.75 -3.20
N PHE A 46 -20.24 0.12 -2.08
CA PHE A 46 -20.58 -1.30 -2.07
C PHE A 46 -22.07 -1.47 -2.33
N LEU A 47 -22.38 -2.14 -3.43
CA LEU A 47 -23.72 -2.66 -3.72
C LEU A 47 -23.86 -4.02 -3.05
N ARG A 48 -24.56 -4.05 -1.91
CA ARG A 48 -24.85 -5.32 -1.23
C ARG A 48 -26.32 -5.66 -1.41
N ILE A 49 -26.58 -6.78 -2.08
CA ILE A 49 -27.88 -7.45 -2.04
C ILE A 49 -27.87 -8.34 -0.79
N SER A 50 -28.81 -8.12 0.11
CA SER A 50 -28.84 -8.79 1.42
C SER A 50 -28.95 -10.32 1.31
N ARG A 51 -27.96 -11.00 1.90
CA ARG A 51 -27.90 -12.41 2.35
C ARG A 51 -28.19 -13.52 1.32
N LEU A 52 -27.12 -13.96 0.65
CA LEU A 52 -26.90 -15.38 0.34
C LEU A 52 -25.96 -15.96 1.40
N THR A 53 -26.52 -16.52 2.47
CA THR A 53 -25.79 -17.44 3.35
C THR A 53 -26.81 -18.43 3.90
N ARG A 54 -27.15 -19.39 3.05
CA ARG A 54 -27.72 -20.67 3.50
C ARG A 54 -27.28 -21.74 2.50
N THR A 55 -26.24 -22.47 2.85
CA THR A 55 -25.94 -23.79 2.28
C THR A 55 -27.16 -24.66 2.52
N ARG A 56 -27.95 -24.93 1.47
CA ARG A 56 -28.83 -26.09 1.42
C ARG A 56 -28.18 -27.09 0.47
N HIS A 57 -27.85 -28.26 1.01
CA HIS A 57 -27.72 -29.46 0.19
C HIS A 57 -29.07 -29.67 -0.51
N VAL A 58 -29.09 -29.62 -1.84
CA VAL A 58 -30.24 -30.04 -2.66
C VAL A 58 -29.79 -31.26 -3.45
N SER A 59 -30.22 -32.43 -2.99
CA SER A 59 -30.24 -33.66 -3.78
C SER A 59 -31.39 -33.55 -4.78
N ASN A 60 -31.09 -33.10 -6.00
CA ASN A 60 -31.62 -33.61 -7.27
C ASN A 60 -31.41 -32.59 -8.38
N GLY A 61 -30.77 -33.07 -9.45
CA GLY A 61 -30.29 -32.25 -10.56
C GLY A 61 -31.42 -31.71 -11.43
N SER A 62 -31.49 -30.38 -11.51
CA SER A 62 -31.74 -29.68 -12.76
C SER A 62 -31.00 -28.35 -12.72
N MET A 63 -30.23 -28.06 -13.77
CA MET A 63 -29.41 -26.87 -13.89
C MET A 63 -30.19 -25.82 -14.69
N GLU A 64 -30.83 -24.88 -14.00
CA GLU A 64 -31.35 -23.66 -14.66
C GLU A 64 -30.22 -22.64 -14.79
N THR A 65 -29.81 -22.37 -16.03
CA THR A 65 -28.88 -21.29 -16.37
C THR A 65 -29.59 -19.94 -16.29
N TYR A 66 -29.27 -19.15 -15.27
CA TYR A 66 -29.70 -17.77 -15.17
C TYR A 66 -28.86 -16.87 -16.10
N HIS A 67 -29.47 -16.38 -17.18
CA HIS A 67 -28.89 -15.29 -17.96
C HIS A 67 -28.91 -13.98 -17.15
N ARG A 68 -27.73 -13.42 -16.84
CA ARG A 68 -27.60 -12.02 -16.40
C ARG A 68 -28.19 -11.12 -17.48
N ARG A 69 -29.27 -10.39 -17.17
CA ARG A 69 -29.81 -9.39 -18.08
C ARG A 69 -28.80 -8.25 -18.24
N PRO A 70 -28.44 -7.85 -19.48
CA PRO A 70 -27.46 -6.79 -19.75
C PRO A 70 -27.85 -5.41 -19.18
N GLU A 71 -29.12 -5.23 -18.80
CA GLU A 71 -29.65 -4.00 -18.22
C GLU A 71 -29.08 -3.69 -16.83
N PHE A 72 -28.67 -4.71 -16.05
CA PHE A 72 -28.04 -4.49 -14.74
C PHE A 72 -26.61 -3.95 -14.84
N LEU A 73 -25.89 -4.29 -15.92
CA LEU A 73 -24.55 -3.77 -16.19
C LEU A 73 -24.60 -2.30 -16.63
N LYS A 74 -25.58 -1.97 -17.49
CA LYS A 74 -25.86 -0.57 -17.89
C LYS A 74 -26.22 0.32 -16.70
N LEU A 75 -26.93 -0.22 -15.71
CA LEU A 75 -27.36 0.50 -14.51
C LEU A 75 -26.21 0.77 -13.53
N GLY A 76 -25.30 -0.19 -13.33
CA GLY A 76 -24.07 0.02 -12.55
C GLY A 76 -23.17 1.09 -13.18
N ILE A 77 -23.07 1.09 -14.51
CA ILE A 77 -22.35 2.12 -15.28
C ILE A 77 -23.03 3.49 -15.14
N LEU A 78 -24.37 3.58 -15.18
CA LEU A 78 -25.11 4.84 -15.06
C LEU A 78 -24.97 5.48 -13.66
N ILE A 79 -24.98 4.67 -12.60
CA ILE A 79 -24.78 5.14 -11.21
C ILE A 79 -23.34 5.63 -11.03
N MET A 80 -22.35 4.88 -11.53
CA MET A 80 -20.94 5.29 -11.50
C MET A 80 -20.70 6.57 -12.30
N HIS A 81 -21.31 6.69 -13.48
CA HIS A 81 -21.20 7.88 -14.33
C HIS A 81 -21.86 9.11 -13.68
N SER A 82 -23.02 8.97 -13.04
CA SER A 82 -23.69 10.07 -12.32
C SER A 82 -22.88 10.51 -11.07
N PHE A 83 -22.22 9.55 -10.41
CA PHE A 83 -21.30 9.85 -9.30
C PHE A 83 -20.05 10.61 -9.77
N LEU A 84 -19.45 10.20 -10.90
CA LEU A 84 -18.27 10.86 -11.49
C LEU A 84 -18.59 12.28 -11.99
N VAL A 85 -19.72 12.46 -12.70
CA VAL A 85 -20.17 13.77 -13.21
C VAL A 85 -20.47 14.77 -12.09
N THR A 86 -20.93 14.30 -10.92
CA THR A 86 -21.17 15.20 -9.77
C THR A 86 -19.86 15.68 -9.12
N PHE A 87 -18.76 14.94 -9.28
CA PHE A 87 -17.44 15.30 -8.76
C PHE A 87 -16.61 16.16 -9.72
N GLU A 88 -16.83 16.05 -11.04
CA GLU A 88 -16.23 16.98 -12.03
C GLU A 88 -16.67 18.44 -11.84
N GLY A 89 -17.77 18.70 -11.13
CA GLY A 89 -18.19 20.04 -10.71
C GLY A 89 -17.29 20.71 -9.66
N ILE A 90 -16.27 20.01 -9.14
CA ILE A 90 -15.22 20.58 -8.30
C ILE A 90 -13.95 20.68 -9.17
N ASN A 91 -13.76 21.84 -9.79
CA ASN A 91 -12.69 22.16 -10.73
C ASN A 91 -11.29 21.67 -10.28
N HIS A 92 -10.72 20.73 -11.01
CA HIS A 92 -9.32 20.80 -11.46
C HIS A 92 -9.24 20.24 -12.89
N SER A 93 -8.89 21.12 -13.81
CA SER A 93 -8.71 20.87 -15.24
C SER A 93 -7.39 20.17 -15.53
N PHE A 94 -7.40 19.02 -16.21
CA PHE A 94 -6.37 18.61 -17.18
C PHE A 94 -6.95 17.62 -18.22
N CYS A 95 -6.87 18.00 -19.50
CA CYS A 95 -7.14 17.19 -20.70
C CYS A 95 -6.14 16.01 -20.82
N GLY A 96 -6.35 14.92 -21.57
CA GLY A 96 -7.38 14.52 -22.54
C GLY A 96 -7.12 13.05 -23.00
N PRO A 97 -7.93 12.48 -23.91
CA PRO A 97 -8.07 11.02 -24.08
C PRO A 97 -7.30 10.45 -25.30
N GLY A 98 -6.92 9.16 -25.23
CA GLY A 98 -6.42 8.43 -26.40
C GLY A 98 -6.05 6.96 -26.20
N SER A 99 -6.93 6.09 -26.71
CA SER A 99 -6.68 4.78 -27.36
C SER A 99 -6.82 3.46 -26.57
N PRO A 100 -7.47 2.42 -27.15
CA PRO A 100 -7.71 1.11 -26.54
C PRO A 100 -6.72 0.04 -27.04
N SER A 101 -6.46 -0.99 -26.23
CA SER A 101 -6.47 -2.40 -26.67
C SER A 101 -6.24 -3.33 -25.49
N SER A 102 -7.10 -4.35 -25.38
CA SER A 102 -7.05 -5.40 -24.36
C SER A 102 -6.50 -6.68 -24.99
N THR A 103 -5.38 -7.18 -24.48
CA THR A 103 -4.87 -8.51 -24.82
C THR A 103 -4.84 -9.37 -23.56
N VAL A 104 -5.61 -10.46 -23.59
CA VAL A 104 -5.62 -11.50 -22.57
C VAL A 104 -4.35 -12.33 -22.72
N LEU A 105 -3.53 -12.42 -21.67
CA LEU A 105 -2.35 -13.28 -21.63
C LEU A 105 -2.63 -14.57 -20.83
N PRO A 106 -2.17 -15.74 -21.30
CA PRO A 106 -2.31 -17.01 -20.59
C PRO A 106 -1.31 -17.14 -19.43
N PRO A 107 -1.57 -18.04 -18.46
CA PRO A 107 -0.66 -18.28 -17.34
C PRO A 107 0.56 -19.10 -17.80
N PHE A 108 1.78 -18.62 -17.50
CA PHE A 108 3.02 -19.36 -17.66
C PHE A 108 3.55 -19.77 -16.28
N PRO A 109 4.10 -20.99 -16.11
CA PRO A 109 4.89 -21.35 -14.95
C PRO A 109 6.35 -20.97 -15.23
N ILE A 110 6.90 -20.01 -14.49
CA ILE A 110 8.33 -19.72 -14.52
C ILE A 110 8.88 -19.99 -13.12
N GLY A 111 9.82 -20.95 -13.04
CA GLY A 111 10.60 -21.21 -11.84
C GLY A 111 11.67 -20.13 -11.71
N TYR A 112 11.57 -19.31 -10.67
CA TYR A 112 12.54 -18.25 -10.38
C TYR A 112 13.41 -18.62 -9.19
N LYS A 113 14.74 -18.47 -9.34
CA LYS A 113 15.66 -18.33 -8.20
C LYS A 113 15.64 -16.86 -7.79
N ALA A 114 14.84 -16.53 -6.78
CA ALA A 114 14.91 -15.22 -6.16
C ALA A 114 16.26 -15.07 -5.43
N LEU A 115 16.94 -13.94 -5.63
CA LEU A 115 17.97 -13.50 -4.70
C LEU A 115 17.29 -13.28 -3.36
N ASP A 116 17.67 -14.01 -2.31
CA ASP A 116 17.11 -13.82 -0.97
C ASP A 116 17.36 -12.36 -0.53
N PRO A 117 16.34 -11.50 -0.44
CA PRO A 117 16.55 -10.15 0.05
C PRO A 117 16.84 -10.24 1.55
N LEU A 118 17.96 -9.65 1.98
CA LEU A 118 18.28 -9.49 3.40
C LEU A 118 17.05 -8.90 4.14
N PRO A 119 16.67 -9.44 5.31
CA PRO A 119 15.66 -8.82 6.14
C PRO A 119 16.09 -7.38 6.45
N LEU A 120 15.20 -6.41 6.24
CA LEU A 120 15.50 -4.97 6.43
C LEU A 120 15.86 -4.63 7.87
N ILE A 121 15.49 -5.48 8.82
CA ILE A 121 15.93 -5.41 10.21
C ILE A 121 16.40 -6.83 10.56
N PRO A 122 17.71 -7.07 10.75
CA PRO A 122 18.21 -8.37 11.18
C PRO A 122 17.64 -8.75 12.55
N ASP A 123 17.24 -10.01 12.73
CA ASP A 123 16.80 -10.56 14.03
C ASP A 123 17.84 -10.33 15.16
N SER A 124 19.11 -10.14 14.81
CA SER A 124 20.17 -9.80 15.75
C SER A 124 20.00 -8.42 16.38
N VAL A 125 19.44 -7.44 15.67
CA VAL A 125 19.13 -6.09 16.19
C VAL A 125 18.01 -6.17 17.23
N LEU A 126 17.04 -7.05 17.01
CA LEU A 126 15.95 -7.31 17.95
C LEU A 126 16.41 -8.01 19.24
N ARG A 127 17.45 -8.85 19.17
CA ARG A 127 17.99 -9.60 20.33
C ARG A 127 18.95 -8.82 21.24
N LEU A 128 19.50 -7.69 20.80
CA LEU A 128 20.51 -6.91 21.53
C LEU A 128 19.97 -6.10 22.73
N VAL A 129 18.66 -6.12 22.99
CA VAL A 129 17.98 -5.14 23.85
C VAL A 129 18.03 -5.46 25.36
N ASN A 130 18.89 -6.38 25.84
CA ASN A 130 18.80 -6.81 27.25
C ASN A 130 19.86 -6.28 28.23
N GLN A 131 21.02 -5.72 27.86
CA GLN A 131 22.02 -5.34 28.91
C GLN A 131 22.90 -4.10 28.69
N ASP A 132 22.78 -3.32 27.60
CA ASP A 132 23.58 -2.10 27.42
C ASP A 132 22.79 -1.02 26.66
N THR A 133 22.65 0.18 27.26
CA THR A 133 22.01 1.33 26.61
C THR A 133 22.72 1.72 25.31
N THR A 134 24.04 1.50 25.25
CA THR A 134 24.86 1.78 24.06
C THR A 134 24.51 0.84 22.92
N ALA A 135 24.35 -0.46 23.20
CA ALA A 135 23.98 -1.46 22.20
C ALA A 135 22.57 -1.21 21.64
N LEU A 136 21.63 -0.78 22.49
CA LEU A 136 20.28 -0.42 22.06
C LEU A 136 20.26 0.82 21.15
N GLU A 137 21.01 1.87 21.49
CA GLU A 137 21.13 3.06 20.63
C GLU A 137 21.80 2.72 19.30
N GLN A 138 22.87 1.92 19.31
CA GLN A 138 23.50 1.44 18.08
C GLN A 138 22.53 0.64 17.21
N GLY A 139 21.71 -0.22 17.81
CA GLY A 139 20.67 -0.98 17.11
C GLY A 139 19.64 -0.07 16.43
N LYS A 140 19.23 1.03 17.08
CA LYS A 140 18.33 2.04 16.50
C LYS A 140 18.93 2.74 15.30
N ILE A 141 20.20 3.16 15.40
CA ILE A 141 20.93 3.82 14.31
C ILE A 141 21.02 2.89 13.09
N ILE A 142 21.39 1.63 13.31
CA ILE A 142 21.50 0.62 12.25
C ILE A 142 20.12 0.39 11.61
N ALA A 143 19.07 0.17 12.39
CA ALA A 143 17.73 -0.04 11.86
C ALA A 143 17.21 1.20 11.08
N TYR A 144 17.51 2.41 11.56
CA TYR A 144 17.19 3.64 10.82
C TYR A 144 17.92 3.69 9.47
N ALA A 145 19.23 3.42 9.47
CA ALA A 145 20.05 3.41 8.26
C ALA A 145 19.55 2.37 7.26
N GLN A 146 19.27 1.14 7.71
CA GLN A 146 18.74 0.07 6.88
C GLN A 146 17.38 0.41 6.28
N LEU A 147 16.46 0.94 7.08
CA LEU A 147 15.15 1.37 6.59
C LEU A 147 15.30 2.49 5.54
N ARG A 148 16.16 3.48 5.81
CA ARG A 148 16.41 4.59 4.90
C ARG A 148 17.06 4.15 3.59
N ILE A 149 18.02 3.23 3.63
CA ILE A 149 18.67 2.69 2.42
C ILE A 149 17.70 1.79 1.66
N GLY A 150 17.04 0.86 2.36
CA GLY A 150 16.15 -0.13 1.74
C GLY A 150 14.92 0.48 1.07
N CYS A 151 14.47 1.63 1.58
CA CYS A 151 13.36 2.38 1.00
C CYS A 151 13.78 3.39 -0.08
N ARG A 152 15.08 3.63 -0.27
CA ARG A 152 15.56 4.62 -1.23
C ARG A 152 15.58 4.01 -2.64
N PRO A 153 15.06 4.69 -3.67
CA PRO A 153 15.27 4.26 -5.05
C PRO A 153 16.78 4.22 -5.37
N CYS A 154 17.30 3.03 -5.68
CA CYS A 154 18.70 2.85 -6.00
C CYS A 154 18.97 3.06 -7.50
N ASP A 155 20.14 3.61 -7.82
CA ASP A 155 20.62 3.63 -9.20
C ASP A 155 21.15 2.24 -9.57
N ALA A 156 20.39 1.50 -10.37
CA ALA A 156 20.78 0.16 -10.83
C ALA A 156 22.10 0.15 -11.63
N SER A 157 22.55 1.29 -12.16
CA SER A 157 23.86 1.40 -12.83
C SER A 157 25.03 1.32 -11.86
N LYS A 158 24.79 1.69 -10.59
CA LYS A 158 25.77 1.62 -9.52
C LYS A 158 25.66 0.30 -8.78
N TYR A 159 25.58 -0.82 -9.49
CA TYR A 159 25.59 -2.12 -8.83
C TYR A 159 26.89 -2.25 -8.04
N LEU A 160 26.79 -2.07 -6.74
CA LEU A 160 27.93 -2.16 -5.85
C LEU A 160 28.23 -3.65 -5.67
N GLY A 161 29.48 -4.03 -5.92
CA GLY A 161 29.97 -5.31 -5.41
C GLY A 161 29.75 -5.37 -3.89
N SER A 162 29.68 -6.57 -3.32
CA SER A 162 29.40 -6.78 -1.89
C SER A 162 30.24 -5.88 -0.98
N SER A 163 31.54 -5.75 -1.26
CA SER A 163 32.47 -4.87 -0.54
C SER A 163 32.05 -3.38 -0.57
N ALA A 164 31.60 -2.87 -1.72
CA ALA A 164 31.20 -1.48 -1.83
C ALA A 164 29.84 -1.20 -1.17
N ALA A 165 28.94 -2.19 -1.14
CA ALA A 165 27.68 -2.08 -0.40
C ALA A 165 27.92 -2.03 1.12
N ASP A 166 28.88 -2.79 1.63
CA ASP A 166 29.26 -2.75 3.05
C ASP A 166 29.85 -1.39 3.44
N GLU A 167 30.70 -0.81 2.59
CA GLU A 167 31.26 0.53 2.82
C GLU A 167 30.20 1.64 2.72
N GLU A 168 29.24 1.54 1.80
CA GLU A 168 28.09 2.46 1.73
C GLU A 168 27.24 2.37 3.01
N MET A 169 26.97 1.15 3.50
CA MET A 169 26.22 0.93 4.73
C MET A 169 26.95 1.54 5.94
N LYS A 170 28.26 1.30 6.10
CA LYS A 170 29.06 1.91 7.19
C LYS A 170 29.03 3.43 7.14
N THR A 171 29.23 4.00 5.95
CA THR A 171 29.20 5.46 5.74
C THR A 171 27.81 6.02 6.09
N THR A 172 26.75 5.31 5.71
CA THR A 172 25.39 5.72 6.02
C THR A 172 25.08 5.63 7.50
N ILE A 173 25.54 4.58 8.20
CA ILE A 173 25.39 4.43 9.65
C ILE A 173 26.04 5.61 10.37
N ALA A 174 27.28 5.97 10.00
CA ALA A 174 27.97 7.13 10.58
C ALA A 174 27.20 8.44 10.32
N SER A 175 26.75 8.66 9.08
CA SER A 175 25.97 9.84 8.73
C SER A 175 24.62 9.92 9.47
N VAL A 176 23.97 8.78 9.70
CA VAL A 176 22.72 8.69 10.46
C VAL A 176 22.96 8.99 11.94
N ASP A 177 24.04 8.47 12.53
CA ASP A 177 24.40 8.78 13.91
C ASP A 177 24.61 10.29 14.11
N ASP A 178 25.39 10.92 13.22
CA ASP A 178 25.59 12.37 13.22
C ASP A 178 24.27 13.14 13.02
N LEU A 179 23.39 12.66 12.13
CA LEU A 179 22.07 13.26 11.90
C LEU A 179 21.16 13.18 13.14
N LEU A 180 21.12 12.03 13.81
CA LEU A 180 20.29 11.81 14.99
C LEU A 180 20.79 12.65 16.17
N LYS A 181 22.11 12.81 16.32
CA LYS A 181 22.75 13.66 17.34
C LYS A 181 22.53 15.15 17.07
N SER A 182 22.71 15.59 15.82
CA SER A 182 22.61 17.01 15.46
C SER A 182 21.16 17.52 15.33
N GLN A 183 20.21 16.63 15.03
CA GLN A 183 18.80 16.99 14.86
C GLN A 183 17.93 16.22 15.87
N PRO A 184 17.69 16.77 17.06
CA PRO A 184 16.80 16.14 18.03
C PRO A 184 15.36 16.12 17.51
N MET A 185 14.59 15.17 18.03
CA MET A 185 13.24 14.84 17.55
C MET A 185 12.29 16.05 17.45
N ASN A 186 12.35 16.99 18.41
CA ASN A 186 11.55 18.22 18.42
C ASN A 186 11.93 19.18 17.28
N VAL A 187 13.21 19.27 16.91
CA VAL A 187 13.68 20.10 15.80
C VAL A 187 13.18 19.53 14.48
N VAL A 188 13.28 18.21 14.27
CA VAL A 188 12.78 17.55 13.06
C VAL A 188 11.27 17.69 12.94
N LYS A 189 10.53 17.50 14.04
CA LYS A 189 9.08 17.74 14.09
C LYS A 189 8.71 19.17 13.69
N THR A 190 9.48 20.15 14.16
CA THR A 190 9.24 21.57 13.83
C THR A 190 9.45 21.83 12.34
N LYS A 191 10.50 21.28 11.74
CA LYS A 191 10.72 21.34 10.27
C LYS A 191 9.56 20.71 9.51
N ALA A 192 9.17 19.49 9.90
CA ALA A 192 8.05 18.77 9.28
C ALA A 192 6.75 19.57 9.33
N ASN A 193 6.44 20.19 10.49
CA ASN A 193 5.28 21.06 10.66
C ASN A 193 5.36 22.35 9.85
N GLY A 194 6.57 22.82 9.54
CA GLY A 194 6.82 23.92 8.61
C GLY A 194 6.63 23.56 7.13
N GLY A 195 6.24 22.31 6.82
CA GLY A 195 6.04 21.82 5.47
C GLY A 195 7.32 21.37 4.76
N ASP A 196 8.42 21.17 5.51
CA ASP A 196 9.64 20.57 4.98
C ASP A 196 9.44 19.06 4.74
N ALA A 197 9.61 18.62 3.50
CA ALA A 197 9.34 17.24 3.11
C ALA A 197 10.35 16.25 3.71
N GLU A 198 11.63 16.62 3.75
CA GLU A 198 12.70 15.80 4.34
C GLU A 198 12.52 15.69 5.85
N GLY A 199 12.20 16.79 6.54
CA GLY A 199 11.83 16.77 7.95
C GLY A 199 10.61 15.89 8.23
N ALA A 200 9.60 15.91 7.36
CA ALA A 200 8.44 15.01 7.49
C ALA A 200 8.81 13.53 7.30
N LEU A 201 9.68 13.21 6.33
CA LEU A 201 10.19 11.86 6.12
C LEU A 201 11.01 11.39 7.33
N ASP A 202 11.99 12.18 7.79
CA ASP A 202 12.84 11.86 8.94
C ASP A 202 12.01 11.65 10.21
N TYR A 203 11.08 12.57 10.51
CA TYR A 203 10.19 12.40 11.65
C TYR A 203 9.31 11.14 11.54
N GLY A 204 8.76 10.86 10.34
CA GLY A 204 8.01 9.66 10.05
C GLY A 204 8.81 8.38 10.30
N LEU A 205 10.04 8.31 9.79
CA LEU A 205 10.96 7.17 9.97
C LEU A 205 11.32 6.96 11.44
N ARG A 206 11.63 8.03 12.19
CA ARG A 206 11.90 7.93 13.62
C ARG A 206 10.69 7.37 14.38
N LEU A 207 9.48 7.78 14.02
CA LEU A 207 8.26 7.21 14.62
C LEU A 207 8.06 5.72 14.25
N VAL A 208 8.40 5.29 13.03
CA VAL A 208 8.35 3.86 12.64
C VAL A 208 9.23 3.01 13.56
N LEU A 209 10.48 3.42 13.78
CA LEU A 209 11.41 2.66 14.63
C LEU A 209 10.94 2.53 16.07
N LEU A 210 10.33 3.59 16.61
CA LEU A 210 9.73 3.55 17.94
C LEU A 210 8.61 2.51 18.04
N VAL A 211 7.84 2.30 16.96
CA VAL A 211 6.80 1.27 16.91
C VAL A 211 7.43 -0.12 16.89
N VAL A 212 8.42 -0.37 16.02
CA VAL A 212 9.04 -1.70 15.84
C VAL A 212 9.70 -2.19 17.13
N ILE A 213 10.49 -1.33 17.79
CA ILE A 213 11.21 -1.69 19.02
C ILE A 213 10.23 -1.95 20.18
N SER A 214 9.09 -1.26 20.20
CA SER A 214 8.09 -1.44 21.27
C SER A 214 7.26 -2.71 21.10
N CYS A 215 7.12 -3.25 19.89
CA CYS A 215 6.26 -4.40 19.62
C CYS A 215 6.91 -5.75 19.96
N ASP A 216 8.24 -5.85 19.89
CA ASP A 216 8.92 -7.16 20.00
C ASP A 216 9.00 -7.71 21.43
N ARG A 217 8.91 -6.83 22.44
CA ARG A 217 8.85 -7.26 23.86
C ARG A 217 7.47 -7.74 24.33
N MET A 218 6.40 -7.60 23.54
CA MET A 218 5.03 -7.76 24.03
C MET A 218 4.23 -8.92 23.42
N CYS A 219 4.87 -9.84 22.70
CA CYS A 219 4.16 -10.91 21.98
C CYS A 219 4.40 -12.35 22.47
N SER A 220 5.06 -12.59 23.61
CA SER A 220 5.09 -13.96 24.15
C SER A 220 4.43 -14.18 25.51
N THR A 221 4.24 -13.21 26.44
CA THR A 221 3.52 -13.58 27.68
C THR A 221 2.86 -12.53 28.59
N ILE A 222 2.99 -11.20 28.46
CA ILE A 222 2.47 -10.30 29.53
C ILE A 222 1.70 -9.09 28.99
N ARG A 223 0.37 -9.12 29.17
CA ARG A 223 -0.47 -7.93 29.37
C ARG A 223 0.00 -7.24 30.66
N SER A 224 0.09 -5.93 30.61
CA SER A 224 0.31 -4.98 31.72
C SER A 224 1.76 -4.54 31.95
N GLY A 225 2.04 -3.32 31.47
CA GLY A 225 2.77 -2.35 32.29
C GLY A 225 4.27 -2.25 32.06
N LEU A 226 4.73 -1.88 30.86
CA LEU A 226 6.01 -1.20 30.71
C LEU A 226 6.13 -0.49 29.34
N THR A 227 5.42 0.63 29.22
CA THR A 227 5.53 1.60 28.13
C THR A 227 6.70 2.56 28.38
N HIS A 228 7.94 2.12 28.18
CA HIS A 228 9.10 3.02 28.19
C HIS A 228 10.08 2.68 27.06
N GLY A 229 9.67 2.98 25.82
CA GLY A 229 10.55 3.10 24.66
C GLY A 229 10.51 4.55 24.16
N CYS A 230 11.50 5.37 24.54
CA CYS A 230 11.76 6.72 24.02
C CYS A 230 10.57 7.73 24.02
N GLY A 231 9.73 7.72 25.06
CA GLY A 231 8.87 8.86 25.41
C GLY A 231 7.72 9.20 24.44
N CYS A 232 7.48 8.40 23.41
CA CYS A 232 6.30 8.52 22.54
C CYS A 232 5.56 7.18 22.50
N SER A 233 4.28 7.16 22.88
CA SER A 233 3.42 6.01 22.58
C SER A 233 3.41 5.81 21.06
N PRO A 234 3.65 4.58 20.54
CA PRO A 234 3.61 4.27 19.10
C PRO A 234 2.34 4.79 18.44
N ASN A 235 2.40 5.98 17.85
CA ASN A 235 1.23 6.60 17.24
C ASN A 235 1.25 6.30 15.74
N ARG A 236 0.71 5.14 15.39
CA ARG A 236 0.56 4.68 14.00
C ARG A 236 -0.11 5.72 13.10
N SER A 237 -1.07 6.47 13.62
CA SER A 237 -1.75 7.54 12.89
C SER A 237 -0.80 8.71 12.60
N LEU A 238 0.02 9.10 13.58
CA LEU A 238 1.01 10.16 13.44
C LEU A 238 2.13 9.76 12.47
N THR A 239 2.64 8.54 12.58
CA THR A 239 3.63 7.99 11.63
C THR A 239 3.11 8.08 10.20
N ARG A 240 1.89 7.56 9.97
CA ARG A 240 1.24 7.62 8.65
C ARG A 240 1.05 9.06 8.18
N GLN A 241 0.63 9.97 9.07
CA GLN A 241 0.41 11.38 8.73
C GLN A 241 1.68 12.03 8.16
N TYR A 242 2.82 11.88 8.83
CA TYR A 242 4.08 12.49 8.37
C TYR A 242 4.65 11.81 7.12
N LEU A 243 4.51 10.49 6.99
CA LEU A 243 4.89 9.80 5.76
C LEU A 243 4.03 10.26 4.57
N MET A 244 2.72 10.44 4.76
CA MET A 244 1.85 11.01 3.73
C MET A 244 2.21 12.46 3.41
N MET A 245 2.56 13.27 4.41
CA MET A 245 3.04 14.65 4.18
C MET A 245 4.31 14.66 3.32
N ALA A 246 5.26 13.76 3.58
CA ALA A 246 6.47 13.64 2.78
C ALA A 246 6.17 13.15 1.35
N ALA A 247 5.35 12.10 1.22
CA ALA A 247 4.98 11.48 -0.05
C ALA A 247 4.29 12.44 -1.03
N TYR A 248 3.41 13.31 -0.53
CA TYR A 248 2.63 14.24 -1.35
C TYR A 248 3.08 15.70 -1.23
N SER A 249 4.26 15.96 -0.67
CA SER A 249 4.76 17.33 -0.57
C SER A 249 5.08 17.90 -1.95
N SER A 250 4.57 19.10 -2.26
CA SER A 250 4.94 19.83 -3.46
C SER A 250 6.39 20.32 -3.43
N LYS A 251 6.98 20.44 -2.24
CA LYS A 251 8.37 20.87 -2.01
C LYS A 251 9.37 19.70 -1.91
N GLY A 252 8.88 18.47 -1.84
CA GLY A 252 9.74 17.28 -1.71
C GLY A 252 10.41 16.93 -3.04
N SER A 253 11.65 16.42 -2.96
CA SER A 253 12.28 15.80 -4.12
C SER A 253 11.59 14.48 -4.47
N ASP A 254 11.71 14.00 -5.70
CA ASP A 254 11.13 12.72 -6.09
C ASP A 254 11.69 11.57 -5.24
N ILE A 255 12.98 11.63 -4.87
CA ILE A 255 13.61 10.66 -3.97
C ILE A 255 12.92 10.64 -2.61
N THR A 256 12.67 11.82 -2.02
CA THR A 256 11.97 11.95 -0.73
C THR A 256 10.57 11.33 -0.81
N LYS A 257 9.82 11.66 -1.87
CA LYS A 257 8.45 11.17 -2.07
C LYS A 257 8.41 9.66 -2.26
N ALA A 258 9.27 9.13 -3.12
CA ALA A 258 9.36 7.69 -3.37
C ALA A 258 9.79 6.94 -2.11
N THR A 259 10.77 7.45 -1.36
CA THR A 259 11.18 6.84 -0.08
C THR A 259 10.01 6.80 0.90
N ALA A 260 9.23 7.88 1.02
CA ALA A 260 8.05 7.91 1.87
C ALA A 260 6.97 6.90 1.43
N HIS A 261 6.71 6.79 0.12
CA HIS A 261 5.82 5.78 -0.43
C HIS A 261 6.30 4.36 -0.14
N ASP A 262 7.60 4.11 -0.20
CA ASP A 262 8.18 2.79 0.02
C ASP A 262 8.05 2.34 1.47
N VAL A 263 8.29 3.26 2.41
CA VAL A 263 8.01 3.02 3.84
C VAL A 263 6.53 2.74 4.06
N LEU A 264 5.63 3.40 3.32
CA LEU A 264 4.20 3.12 3.40
C LEU A 264 3.85 1.74 2.84
N VAL A 265 4.49 1.29 1.75
CA VAL A 265 4.32 -0.08 1.21
C VAL A 265 4.67 -1.10 2.29
N GLU A 266 5.83 -0.97 2.92
CA GLU A 266 6.23 -1.86 4.03
C GLU A 266 5.22 -1.77 5.18
N TRP A 267 4.86 -0.56 5.61
CA TRP A 267 3.92 -0.33 6.71
C TRP A 267 2.55 -0.99 6.53
N TYR A 268 2.00 -0.98 5.31
CA TYR A 268 0.73 -1.66 4.99
C TYR A 268 0.91 -3.17 4.79
N SER A 269 2.11 -3.63 4.45
CA SER A 269 2.40 -5.05 4.16
C SER A 269 2.75 -5.88 5.40
N VAL A 270 3.11 -5.24 6.52
CA VAL A 270 3.49 -5.94 7.77
C VAL A 270 2.42 -6.89 8.33
N PRO A 271 1.11 -6.55 8.39
CA PRO A 271 0.12 -7.43 9.03
C PRO A 271 -0.09 -8.73 8.25
N SER A 272 -0.03 -9.87 8.95
CA SER A 272 -0.35 -11.20 8.39
C SER A 272 -1.47 -11.87 9.19
N PRO A 273 -2.58 -12.30 8.55
CA PRO A 273 -2.90 -12.14 7.14
C PRO A 273 -3.17 -10.66 6.79
N MET A 274 -2.73 -10.22 5.61
CA MET A 274 -2.88 -8.84 5.17
C MET A 274 -4.33 -8.54 4.79
N PRO A 275 -5.03 -7.60 5.46
CA PRO A 275 -6.38 -7.22 5.07
C PRO A 275 -6.41 -6.64 3.65
N GLN A 276 -7.45 -6.94 2.86
CA GLN A 276 -7.58 -6.46 1.48
C GLN A 276 -7.41 -4.93 1.34
N ARG A 277 -7.92 -4.15 2.31
CA ARG A 277 -7.73 -2.68 2.32
C ARG A 277 -6.26 -2.25 2.40
N TYR A 278 -5.42 -3.02 3.09
CA TYR A 278 -3.99 -2.75 3.23
C TYR A 278 -3.24 -3.21 1.99
N LEU A 279 -3.63 -4.35 1.41
CA LEU A 279 -3.15 -4.79 0.10
C LEU A 279 -3.37 -3.68 -0.95
N CYS A 280 -4.59 -3.14 -1.07
CA CYS A 280 -4.88 -2.06 -2.02
C CYS A 280 -4.09 -0.77 -1.73
N ALA A 281 -3.90 -0.41 -0.45
CA ALA A 281 -3.12 0.78 -0.09
C ALA A 281 -1.62 0.61 -0.38
N ALA A 282 -1.05 -0.56 -0.09
CA ALA A 282 0.32 -0.91 -0.44
C ALA A 282 0.52 -0.91 -1.96
N THR A 283 -0.41 -1.52 -2.72
CA THR A 283 -0.42 -1.47 -4.19
C THR A 283 -0.41 -0.04 -4.72
N TRP A 284 -1.28 0.83 -4.17
CA TRP A 284 -1.32 2.23 -4.59
C TRP A 284 0.04 2.91 -4.43
N HIS A 285 0.64 2.80 -3.24
CA HIS A 285 1.94 3.42 -2.99
C HIS A 285 3.06 2.80 -3.84
N ALA A 286 3.03 1.50 -4.09
CA ALA A 286 3.98 0.84 -4.98
C ALA A 286 3.90 1.37 -6.42
N ASN A 287 2.70 1.67 -6.94
CA ASN A 287 2.55 2.31 -8.25
C ASN A 287 3.05 3.76 -8.25
N GLU A 288 2.80 4.53 -7.19
CA GLU A 288 3.31 5.91 -7.10
C GLU A 288 4.85 5.93 -7.16
N ILE A 289 5.53 4.96 -6.55
CA ILE A 289 7.00 4.79 -6.66
C ILE A 289 7.40 4.56 -8.13
N VAL A 290 6.66 3.71 -8.84
CA VAL A 290 6.90 3.44 -10.27
C VAL A 290 6.71 4.69 -11.10
N LYS A 291 5.70 5.52 -10.82
CA LYS A 291 5.49 6.79 -11.54
C LYS A 291 6.60 7.80 -11.30
N LEU A 292 7.07 7.91 -10.05
CA LEU A 292 8.19 8.77 -9.67
C LEU A 292 9.50 8.28 -10.28
N PHE A 293 9.68 6.96 -10.42
CA PHE A 293 10.89 6.33 -10.95
C PHE A 293 10.59 5.23 -11.98
N LEU A 294 10.08 5.62 -13.16
CA LEU A 294 9.64 4.70 -14.22
C LEU A 294 10.67 3.64 -14.64
N LYS A 295 11.96 3.98 -14.53
CA LYS A 295 13.07 3.09 -14.90
C LYS A 295 13.71 2.38 -13.70
N ARG A 296 13.36 2.77 -12.47
CA ARG A 296 14.11 2.41 -11.25
C ARG A 296 13.19 2.30 -10.03
N PRO A 297 12.26 1.33 -9.97
CA PRO A 297 11.49 1.11 -8.75
C PRO A 297 12.43 0.78 -7.60
N SER A 298 12.03 1.15 -6.39
CA SER A 298 12.76 0.80 -5.20
C SER A 298 12.79 -0.73 -4.99
N PRO A 299 13.81 -1.26 -4.28
CA PRO A 299 13.88 -2.68 -3.95
C PRO A 299 12.65 -3.19 -3.20
N MET A 300 12.06 -2.38 -2.32
CA MET A 300 10.87 -2.75 -1.56
C MET A 300 9.60 -2.81 -2.43
N ALA A 301 9.41 -1.91 -3.39
CA ALA A 301 8.32 -2.02 -4.37
C ALA A 301 8.42 -3.32 -5.19
N PHE A 302 9.62 -3.72 -5.61
CA PHE A 302 9.85 -5.00 -6.27
C PHE A 302 9.57 -6.19 -5.35
N LYS A 303 10.08 -6.15 -4.11
CA LYS A 303 9.83 -7.19 -3.11
C LYS A 303 8.32 -7.38 -2.90
N PHE A 304 7.58 -6.28 -2.75
CA PHE A 304 6.14 -6.31 -2.63
C PHE A 304 5.46 -6.89 -3.87
N ALA A 305 5.86 -6.47 -5.08
CA ALA A 305 5.31 -7.01 -6.32
C ALA A 305 5.50 -8.53 -6.42
N PHE A 306 6.71 -9.01 -6.14
CA PHE A 306 7.09 -10.41 -6.31
C PHE A 306 6.52 -11.32 -5.21
N TYR A 307 6.70 -10.95 -3.94
CA TYR A 307 6.32 -11.83 -2.83
C TYR A 307 4.87 -11.66 -2.37
N VAL A 308 4.23 -10.54 -2.72
CA VAL A 308 2.87 -10.23 -2.24
C VAL A 308 1.88 -10.15 -3.39
N ILE A 309 2.13 -9.35 -4.43
CA ILE A 309 1.14 -9.17 -5.51
C ILE A 309 1.02 -10.42 -6.37
N GLU A 310 2.12 -10.94 -6.89
CA GLU A 310 2.11 -12.06 -7.84
C GLU A 310 1.37 -13.30 -7.32
N PRO A 311 1.59 -13.77 -6.07
CA PRO A 311 0.80 -14.87 -5.50
C PRO A 311 -0.69 -14.55 -5.37
N GLN A 312 -1.06 -13.29 -5.12
CA GLN A 312 -2.44 -12.86 -4.92
C GLN A 312 -3.22 -12.70 -6.24
N LEU A 313 -2.55 -12.47 -7.37
CA LEU A 313 -3.21 -12.31 -8.68
C LEU A 313 -4.05 -13.53 -9.09
N ASN A 314 -3.61 -14.74 -8.70
CA ASN A 314 -4.37 -15.97 -8.97
C ASN A 314 -5.65 -16.08 -8.12
N THR A 315 -5.68 -15.41 -6.97
CA THR A 315 -6.80 -15.46 -6.02
C THR A 315 -7.74 -14.27 -6.18
N ILE A 316 -7.20 -13.11 -6.57
CA ILE A 316 -7.91 -11.84 -6.69
C ILE A 316 -7.59 -11.24 -8.07
N PRO A 317 -8.27 -11.70 -9.15
CA PRO A 317 -8.01 -11.22 -10.51
C PRO A 317 -8.17 -9.69 -10.66
N ASP A 318 -9.07 -9.09 -9.88
CA ASP A 318 -9.32 -7.65 -9.85
C ASP A 318 -8.09 -6.83 -9.41
N LEU A 319 -7.10 -7.46 -8.77
CA LEU A 319 -5.83 -6.83 -8.38
C LEU A 319 -4.92 -6.58 -9.60
N ALA A 320 -5.14 -7.27 -10.72
CA ALA A 320 -4.32 -7.11 -11.92
C ALA A 320 -4.41 -5.70 -12.51
N TYR A 321 -5.61 -5.11 -12.53
CA TYR A 321 -5.83 -3.77 -13.07
C TYR A 321 -5.07 -2.67 -12.31
N PRO A 322 -5.23 -2.52 -10.97
CA PRO A 322 -4.46 -1.51 -10.24
C PRO A 322 -2.97 -1.80 -10.25
N CYS A 323 -2.51 -3.05 -10.37
CA CYS A 323 -1.08 -3.39 -10.36
C CYS A 323 -0.39 -3.34 -11.74
N GLN A 324 -1.09 -2.94 -12.82
CA GLN A 324 -0.56 -3.10 -14.18
C GLN A 324 0.79 -2.39 -14.40
N GLU A 325 0.95 -1.17 -13.87
CA GLU A 325 2.20 -0.41 -13.98
C GLU A 325 3.34 -1.11 -13.24
N LEU A 326 3.12 -1.47 -11.97
CA LEU A 326 4.09 -2.19 -11.14
C LEU A 326 4.51 -3.53 -11.77
N LEU A 327 3.55 -4.33 -12.22
CA LEU A 327 3.81 -5.61 -12.90
C LEU A 327 4.55 -5.42 -14.23
N GLY A 328 4.23 -4.34 -14.95
CA GLY A 328 4.92 -3.98 -16.19
C GLY A 328 6.40 -3.67 -15.96
N VAL A 329 6.74 -2.92 -14.91
CA VAL A 329 8.14 -2.66 -14.57
C VAL A 329 8.83 -3.93 -14.07
N MET A 330 8.15 -4.73 -13.24
CA MET A 330 8.66 -6.02 -12.77
C MET A 330 9.09 -6.91 -13.93
N LYS A 331 8.21 -7.12 -14.92
CA LYS A 331 8.51 -7.92 -16.10
C LYS A 331 9.69 -7.38 -16.91
N ARG A 332 9.77 -6.06 -17.10
CA ARG A 332 10.92 -5.44 -17.80
C ARG A 332 12.23 -5.68 -17.05
N ARG A 333 12.23 -5.52 -15.74
CA ARG A 333 13.42 -5.72 -14.92
C ARG A 333 13.88 -7.17 -14.92
N THR A 334 12.95 -8.13 -14.81
CA THR A 334 13.25 -9.55 -14.92
C THR A 334 13.94 -9.86 -16.26
N ALA A 335 13.40 -9.36 -17.37
CA ALA A 335 13.98 -9.54 -18.70
C ALA A 335 15.39 -8.91 -18.84
N GLU A 336 15.63 -7.74 -18.23
CA GLU A 336 16.97 -7.12 -18.19
C GLU A 336 17.98 -7.97 -17.44
N VAL A 337 17.60 -8.54 -16.29
CA VAL A 337 18.46 -9.41 -15.48
C VAL A 337 18.77 -10.68 -16.24
N GLU A 338 17.77 -11.33 -16.84
CA GLU A 338 17.96 -12.52 -17.68
C GLU A 338 18.93 -12.25 -18.83
N LYS A 339 18.78 -11.12 -19.54
CA LYS A 339 19.69 -10.71 -20.61
C LYS A 339 21.12 -10.43 -20.14
N SER A 340 21.31 -9.98 -18.89
CA SER A 340 22.64 -9.74 -18.33
C SER A 340 23.37 -11.02 -17.90
N GLN A 341 22.64 -12.13 -17.76
CA GLN A 341 23.17 -13.44 -17.36
C GLN A 341 23.48 -14.36 -18.54
N SER A 342 22.94 -14.07 -19.73
CA SER A 342 23.15 -14.80 -20.98
C SER A 342 24.40 -14.34 -21.73
#